data_AF-A0A541BMA0-F1
#
_entry.id   AF-A0A541BMA0-F1
#
_cell.length_a   1.000
_cell.length_b   1.000
_cell.length_c   1.000
_cell.angle_alpha   90.00
_cell.angle_beta   90.00
_cell.angle_gamma   90.00
#
_symmetry.space_group_name_H-M   'P 1'
#
loop_
_entity.id
_entity.type
_entity.pdbx_description
1 polymer ?
#
loop_
_entity_poly.entity_id
_entity_poly.type
_entity_poly.pdbx_seq_one_letter_code
_entity_poly.pdbx_strand_id
1 'polypeptide(L)' 'MNQIASWWDGLELWVIGLPYIPQILLVMTVALPAAFAIACGFDKLLARVFALLGRDRAQTAAVATPRSAR' A
#
# COMPACT_ATOMS: atom_id res chain seq x y z
N MET A 1 -13.79 16.31 9.52
CA MET A 1 -13.56 14.91 9.93
C MET A 1 -14.81 14.04 9.76
N ASN A 2 -16.02 14.57 9.97
CA ASN A 2 -17.27 13.77 9.85
C ASN A 2 -17.65 13.34 8.43
N GLN A 3 -17.24 14.06 7.38
CA GLN A 3 -17.70 13.76 6.02
C GLN A 3 -17.16 12.42 5.48
N ILE A 4 -15.90 12.08 5.80
CA ILE A 4 -15.33 10.78 5.45
C ILE A 4 -16.00 9.67 6.27
N ALA A 5 -16.23 9.91 7.56
CA ALA A 5 -16.88 8.94 8.44
C ALA A 5 -18.33 8.66 8.01
N SER A 6 -19.10 9.68 7.64
CA SER A 6 -20.48 9.50 7.16
C SER A 6 -20.55 8.80 5.79
N TRP A 7 -19.56 9.06 4.92
CA TRP A 7 -19.48 8.35 3.65
C TRP A 7 -19.14 6.87 3.84
N TRP A 8 -18.20 6.58 4.74
CA TRP A 8 -17.86 5.21 5.12
C TRP A 8 -19.04 4.46 5.75
N ASP A 9 -19.78 5.11 6.66
CA ASP A 9 -20.99 4.55 7.29
C ASP A 9 -22.08 4.18 6.25
N GLY A 10 -22.31 5.04 5.26
CA GLY A 10 -23.21 4.73 4.15
C GLY A 10 -22.73 3.57 3.28
N LEU A 11 -21.41 3.44 3.07
CA LEU A 11 -20.82 2.31 2.35
C LEU A 11 -20.99 1.01 3.14
N GLU A 12 -20.76 1.03 4.45
CA GLU A 12 -20.92 -0.11 5.35
C GLU A 12 -22.35 -0.63 5.33
N LEU A 13 -23.35 0.25 5.46
CA LEU A 13 -24.76 -0.12 5.39
C LEU A 13 -25.15 -0.68 4.01
N TRP A 14 -24.60 -0.13 2.93
CA TRP A 14 -24.84 -0.65 1.59
C TRP A 14 -24.28 -2.07 1.43
N VAL A 15 -23.03 -2.31 1.83
CA VAL A 15 -22.38 -3.63 1.72
C VAL A 15 -23.06 -4.67 2.61
N ILE A 16 -23.44 -4.31 3.83
CA ILE A 16 -24.14 -5.22 4.76
C ILE A 16 -25.57 -5.51 4.28
N GLY A 17 -26.19 -4.58 3.54
CA GLY A 17 -27.50 -4.76 2.93
C GLY A 17 -27.52 -5.73 1.72
N LEU A 18 -26.35 -6.13 1.20
CA LEU A 18 -26.25 -7.10 0.11
C LEU A 18 -26.40 -8.55 0.64
N PRO A 19 -26.95 -9.47 -0.17
CA PRO A 19 -26.89 -10.90 0.14
C PRO A 19 -25.44 -11.43 0.05
N TYR A 20 -25.19 -12.60 0.65
CA TYR A 20 -23.84 -13.14 0.85
C TYR A 20 -22.98 -13.27 -0.42
N ILE A 21 -23.55 -13.79 -1.52
CA ILE A 21 -22.80 -14.01 -2.77
C ILE A 21 -22.25 -12.71 -3.36
N PRO A 22 -23.06 -11.67 -3.63
CA PRO A 22 -22.52 -10.42 -4.16
C PRO A 22 -21.62 -9.69 -3.16
N GLN A 23 -21.80 -9.87 -1.84
CA GLN A 23 -20.86 -9.35 -0.84
C GLN A 23 -19.46 -9.95 -1.01
N ILE A 24 -19.35 -11.28 -1.15
CA ILE A 24 -18.05 -11.93 -1.39
C ILE A 24 -17.46 -11.50 -2.74
N LEU A 25 -18.26 -11.43 -3.79
CA LEU A 25 -17.78 -10.97 -5.10
C LEU A 25 -17.23 -9.54 -5.02
N LEU A 26 -17.92 -8.63 -4.34
CA LEU A 26 -17.45 -7.27 -4.13
C LEU A 26 -16.09 -7.26 -3.40
N VAL A 27 -15.95 -8.06 -2.35
CA VAL A 27 -14.68 -8.13 -1.60
C VAL A 27 -13.55 -8.69 -2.48
N MET A 28 -13.81 -9.78 -3.19
CA MET A 28 -12.79 -10.46 -4.01
C MET A 28 -12.40 -9.67 -5.26
N THR A 29 -13.35 -8.98 -5.89
CA THR A 29 -13.12 -8.28 -7.16
C THR A 29 -12.79 -6.80 -6.98
N VAL A 30 -13.22 -6.16 -5.89
CA VAL A 30 -13.02 -4.72 -5.67
C VAL A 30 -12.09 -4.47 -4.48
N ALA A 31 -12.46 -4.94 -3.28
CA ALA A 31 -11.74 -4.58 -2.07
C ALA A 31 -10.31 -5.15 -2.05
N LEU A 32 -10.16 -6.41 -2.45
CA LEU A 32 -8.86 -7.09 -2.45
C LEU A 32 -7.89 -6.46 -3.48
N PRO A 33 -8.27 -6.25 -4.76
CA PRO A 33 -7.41 -5.52 -5.71
C PRO A 33 -7.12 -4.08 -5.29
N ALA A 34 -8.08 -3.36 -4.70
CA ALA A 34 -7.87 -2.00 -4.21
C ALA A 34 -6.84 -1.96 -3.08
N ALA A 35 -6.95 -2.87 -2.10
CA ALA A 35 -5.99 -3.00 -1.02
C ALA A 35 -4.58 -3.33 -1.56
N PHE A 36 -4.49 -4.26 -2.50
CA PHE A 36 -3.22 -4.60 -3.15
C PHE A 36 -2.61 -3.41 -3.89
N ALA A 37 -3.41 -2.65 -4.63
CA ALA A 37 -2.97 -1.45 -5.34
C ALA A 37 -2.46 -0.37 -4.38
N ILE A 38 -3.15 -0.16 -3.26
CA ILE A 38 -2.73 0.77 -2.21
C ILE A 38 -1.40 0.32 -1.61
N ALA A 39 -1.26 -0.95 -1.23
CA ALA A 39 -0.02 -1.50 -0.67
C ALA A 39 1.18 -1.32 -1.64
N CYS A 40 1.01 -1.75 -2.88
CA CYS A 40 2.02 -1.55 -3.94
C CYS A 40 2.34 -0.06 -4.18
N GLY A 41 1.34 0.82 -4.06
CA GLY A 41 1.51 2.26 -4.14
C GLY A 41 2.39 2.80 -3.02
N PHE A 42 2.13 2.37 -1.78
CA PHE A 42 2.92 2.74 -0.60
C PHE A 42 4.36 2.24 -0.69
N ASP A 43 4.58 0.99 -1.09
CA ASP A 43 5.94 0.44 -1.25
C ASP A 43 6.76 1.26 -2.24
N LYS A 44 6.18 1.61 -3.39
CA LYS A 44 6.82 2.47 -4.39
C LYS A 44 7.04 3.88 -3.89
N LEU A 45 6.07 4.44 -3.17
CA LEU A 45 6.17 5.77 -2.59
C LEU A 45 7.32 5.84 -1.57
N LEU A 46 7.38 4.87 -0.66
CA LEU A 46 8.44 4.77 0.34
C LEU A 46 9.81 4.58 -0.32
N ALA A 47 9.93 3.70 -1.31
CA ALA A 47 11.17 3.51 -2.06
C ALA A 47 11.64 4.81 -2.72
N ARG A 48 10.74 5.56 -3.36
CA ARG A 48 11.05 6.87 -3.95
C ARG A 48 11.45 7.90 -2.90
N VAL A 49 10.75 7.95 -1.77
CA VAL A 49 11.08 8.85 -0.66
C VAL A 49 12.49 8.54 -0.12
N PHE A 50 12.84 7.27 0.10
CA PHE A 50 14.18 6.89 0.57
C PHE A 50 15.29 7.19 -0.45
N ALA A 51 15.02 7.00 -1.75
CA ALA A 51 15.94 7.38 -2.82
C ALA A 51 16.17 8.90 -2.84
N LEU A 52 15.09 9.69 -2.72
CA LEU A 52 15.15 11.16 -2.65
C LEU A 52 15.87 11.67 -1.40
N LEU A 53 15.70 10.99 -0.26
CA LEU A 53 16.43 11.29 0.98
C LEU A 53 17.93 10.91 0.91
N GLY A 54 18.40 10.36 -0.22
CA GLY A 54 19.81 10.09 -0.46
C GLY A 54 20.35 8.84 0.24
N ARG A 55 19.48 7.94 0.72
CA ARG A 55 19.88 6.67 1.37
C ARG A 55 20.53 5.67 0.39
N ASP A 56 20.47 5.93 -0.92
CA ASP A 56 21.19 5.13 -1.92
C ASP A 56 22.72 5.30 -1.85
N ARG A 57 23.23 6.45 -1.39
CA ARG A 57 24.69 6.65 -1.25
C ARG A 57 25.33 5.71 -0.24
N ALA A 58 24.59 5.29 0.79
CA ALA A 58 25.09 4.36 1.79
C ALA A 58 25.23 2.92 1.25
N GLN A 59 24.32 2.48 0.36
CA GLN A 59 24.39 1.15 -0.26
C GLN A 59 25.51 1.09 -1.30
N THR A 60 25.71 2.15 -2.10
CA THR A 60 26.85 2.21 -3.03
C THR A 60 28.19 2.23 -2.29
N ALA A 61 28.28 2.93 -1.15
CA ALA A 61 29.50 2.94 -0.32
C ALA A 61 29.79 1.59 0.36
N ALA A 62 28.75 0.86 0.81
CA ALA A 62 28.91 -0.46 1.42
C ALA A 62 29.33 -1.54 0.40
N VAL A 63 28.81 -1.49 -0.83
CA VAL A 63 29.20 -2.41 -1.92
C VAL A 63 30.57 -2.06 -2.49
N ALA A 64 30.95 -0.78 -2.47
CA ALA A 64 32.23 -0.31 -2.98
C ALA A 64 33.42 -0.52 -2.02
N THR A 65 33.25 -1.17 -0.86
CA THR A 65 34.39 -1.53 0.00
C THR A 65 35.03 -2.80 -0.58
N PRO A 66 36.15 -2.72 -1.32
CA PRO A 66 36.85 -3.91 -1.76
C PRO A 66 37.44 -4.52 -0.49
N ARG A 67 37.24 -5.82 -0.30
CA ARG A 67 37.96 -6.59 0.71
C ARG A 67 39.43 -6.70 0.30
N SER A 68 40.18 -5.60 0.33
CA SER A 68 41.63 -5.59 0.20
C SER A 68 42.26 -5.62 1.59
N ALA A 69 42.39 -6.82 2.15
CA ALA A 69 43.45 -7.21 3.10
C ALA A 69 43.05 -8.51 3.81
N ARG A 70 43.35 -9.66 3.20
CA ARG A 70 44.14 -10.70 3.87
C ARG A 70 44.65 -11.72 2.88
#